data_AF-A0A967FLH1-F1
#
_entry.id   AF-A0A967FLH1-F1
#
_cell.length_a   1.000
_cell.length_b   1.000
_cell.length_c   1.000
_cell.angle_alpha   90.00
_cell.angle_beta   90.00
_cell.angle_gamma   90.00
#
_symmetry.space_group_name_H-M   'P 1'
#
loop_
_entity.id
_entity.type
_entity.pdbx_description
1 polymer ?
#
loop_
_entity_poly.entity_id
_entity_poly.type
_entity_poly.pdbx_seq_one_letter_code
_entity_poly.pdbx_strand_id
1 'polypeptide(L)' 'MKITLTSVSIDDYDKALHFYTEVLGFVKKRDMPLGEGARWITVVSADNPDGVELLLEPNAEYPAMKALKEALVADN' A
#
# COMPACT_ATOMS: atom_id res chain seq x y z
N MET A 1 15.82 17.03 6.47
CA MET A 1 14.84 15.98 6.84
C MET A 1 14.02 15.65 5.59
N LYS A 2 13.79 14.37 5.26
CA LYS A 2 13.02 13.94 4.07
C LYS A 2 11.99 12.89 4.49
N ILE A 3 10.81 12.90 3.87
CA ILE A 3 9.85 11.80 3.99
C ILE A 3 10.32 10.69 3.05
N THR A 4 10.53 9.49 3.58
CA THR A 4 11.03 8.32 2.81
C THR A 4 10.01 7.20 2.72
N LEU A 5 8.88 7.31 3.43
CA LEU A 5 7.85 6.29 3.50
C LEU A 5 6.47 6.98 3.57
N THR A 6 5.52 6.45 2.83
CA THR A 6 4.09 6.76 2.95
C THR A 6 3.28 5.48 2.80
N SER A 7 2.00 5.46 3.19
CA SER A 7 1.16 4.26 3.11
C SER A 7 -0.16 4.51 2.41
N VAL A 8 -0.69 3.44 1.83
CA VAL A 8 -2.03 3.35 1.27
C VAL A 8 -2.75 2.17 1.88
N SER A 9 -4.04 2.36 2.16
CA SER A 9 -4.92 1.32 2.66
C SER A 9 -5.24 0.31 1.54
N ILE A 10 -5.06 -0.97 1.84
CA ILE A 10 -5.41 -2.08 0.95
C ILE A 10 -6.36 -3.06 1.63
N ASP A 11 -7.20 -3.71 0.83
CA ASP A 11 -8.11 -4.78 1.24
C ASP A 11 -7.49 -6.17 1.07
N ASP A 12 -6.67 -6.35 0.03
CA ASP A 12 -6.05 -7.62 -0.32
C ASP A 12 -4.63 -7.42 -0.89
N TYR A 13 -3.67 -8.19 -0.39
CA TYR A 13 -2.26 -8.07 -0.78
C TYR A 13 -2.01 -8.41 -2.25
N ASP A 14 -2.61 -9.48 -2.75
CA ASP A 14 -2.33 -10.00 -4.09
C ASP A 14 -2.95 -9.07 -5.15
N LYS A 15 -4.17 -8.61 -4.89
CA LYS A 15 -4.84 -7.59 -5.71
C LYS A 15 -4.05 -6.28 -5.73
N ALA A 16 -3.57 -5.82 -4.57
CA ALA A 16 -2.77 -4.61 -4.48
C ALA A 16 -1.43 -4.77 -5.20
N LEU A 17 -0.71 -5.86 -4.98
CA LEU A 17 0.57 -6.12 -5.64
C LEU A 17 0.40 -6.16 -7.16
N HIS A 18 -0.56 -6.92 -7.68
CA HIS A 18 -0.83 -6.97 -9.11
C HIS A 18 -1.09 -5.56 -9.68
N PHE A 19 -1.95 -4.76 -9.03
CA PHE A 19 -2.24 -3.41 -9.49
C PHE A 19 -1.00 -2.50 -9.45
N TYR A 20 -0.30 -2.43 -8.32
CA TYR A 20 0.84 -1.53 -8.18
C TYR A 20 2.04 -1.97 -9.04
N THR A 21 2.30 -3.26 -9.21
CA THR A 21 3.47 -3.72 -9.96
C THR A 21 3.20 -3.95 -11.44
N GLU A 22 2.08 -4.58 -11.80
CA GLU A 22 1.82 -4.96 -13.20
C GLU A 22 1.04 -3.89 -13.97
N VAL A 23 0.12 -3.16 -13.31
CA VAL A 23 -0.65 -2.10 -13.97
C VAL A 23 0.09 -0.77 -13.91
N LEU A 24 0.59 -0.39 -12.73
CA LEU A 24 1.26 0.91 -12.53
C LEU A 24 2.78 0.86 -12.72
N GLY A 25 3.40 -0.32 -12.79
CA GLY A 25 4.83 -0.47 -13.06
C GLY A 25 5.75 -0.18 -11.87
N PHE A 26 5.24 -0.11 -10.63
CA PHE A 26 6.10 -0.05 -9.45
C PHE A 26 6.85 -1.36 -9.25
N VAL A 27 7.99 -1.29 -8.55
CA VAL A 27 8.81 -2.46 -8.23
C VAL A 27 8.66 -2.78 -6.74
N LYS A 28 8.40 -4.05 -6.40
CA LYS A 28 8.38 -4.50 -5.01
C LYS A 28 9.78 -4.35 -4.39
N LYS A 29 9.89 -3.58 -3.31
CA LYS A 29 11.16 -3.31 -2.59
C LYS A 29 11.32 -4.16 -1.36
N ARG A 30 10.27 -4.30 -0.53
CA ARG A 30 10.27 -5.14 0.68
C ARG A 30 9.05 -6.03 0.72
N ASP A 31 9.23 -7.21 1.32
CA ASP A 31 8.19 -8.19 1.56
C ASP A 31 8.62 -9.04 2.75
N MET A 32 8.17 -8.65 3.94
CA MET A 32 8.59 -9.27 5.21
C MET A 32 7.37 -9.68 6.03
N PRO A 33 7.35 -10.88 6.64
CA PRO A 33 6.28 -11.26 7.55
C PRO A 33 6.35 -10.43 8.84
N LEU A 34 5.19 -10.01 9.36
CA LEU A 34 5.05 -9.32 10.65
C LEU A 34 4.38 -10.18 11.74
N GLY A 35 3.98 -11.41 11.40
CA GLY A 35 3.20 -12.28 12.29
C GLY A 35 1.70 -12.19 12.03
N GLU A 36 0.94 -13.18 12.51
CA GLU A 36 -0.54 -13.22 12.41
C GLU A 36 -1.09 -13.06 10.98
N GLY A 37 -0.32 -13.46 9.96
CA GLY A 37 -0.69 -13.31 8.56
C GLY A 37 -0.44 -11.92 7.96
N ALA A 38 -0.02 -10.93 8.76
CA ALA A 38 0.35 -9.60 8.29
C ALA A 38 1.74 -9.60 7.62
N ARG A 39 1.90 -8.76 6.60
CA ARG A 39 3.14 -8.56 5.84
C ARG A 39 3.46 -7.07 5.72
N TRP A 40 4.74 -6.74 5.88
CA TRP A 40 5.29 -5.43 5.51
C TRP A 40 5.70 -5.48 4.04
N ILE A 41 4.88 -4.87 3.17
CA ILE A 41 5.13 -4.85 1.73
C ILE A 41 5.27 -3.40 1.27
N THR A 42 6.42 -3.07 0.68
CA THR A 42 6.63 -1.76 0.06
C THR A 42 6.94 -1.88 -1.42
N VAL A 43 6.47 -0.90 -2.19
CA VAL A 43 6.82 -0.73 -3.60
C VAL A 43 7.50 0.62 -3.81
N VAL A 44 8.32 0.72 -4.86
CA VAL A 44 9.08 1.93 -5.25
C VAL A 44 8.92 2.19 -6.74
N SER A 45 9.11 3.44 -7.16
CA SER A 45 9.15 3.77 -8.59
C SER A 45 10.33 3.06 -9.26
N ALA A 46 10.11 2.47 -10.43
CA ALA A 46 11.18 1.86 -11.23
C ALA A 46 12.27 2.87 -11.61
N ASP A 47 11.90 4.15 -11.83
CA ASP A 47 12.83 5.23 -12.19
C ASP A 47 13.65 5.75 -10.99
N ASN A 48 13.22 5.44 -9.76
CA ASN A 48 13.94 5.84 -8.55
C ASN A 48 13.85 4.74 -7.46
N PRO A 49 14.62 3.64 -7.60
CA PRO A 49 14.53 2.49 -6.70
C PRO A 49 14.91 2.76 -5.24
N ASP A 50 15.63 3.86 -4.99
CA ASP A 50 16.05 4.30 -3.64
C ASP A 50 15.29 5.57 -3.19
N GLY A 51 14.17 5.86 -3.87
CA GLY A 51 13.27 6.96 -3.56
C GLY A 51 12.32 6.66 -2.39
N VAL A 52 11.15 7.32 -2.42
CA VAL A 52 10.09 7.10 -1.43
C VAL A 52 9.49 5.72 -1.62
N GLU A 53 9.30 5.02 -0.51
CA GLU A 53 8.59 3.76 -0.46
C GLU A 53 7.10 3.97 -0.20
N LEU A 54 6.28 3.24 -0.95
CA LEU A 54 4.83 3.15 -0.73
C LEU A 54 4.53 1.83 -0.02
N LEU A 55 4.13 1.92 1.25
CA LEU A 55 3.66 0.79 2.05
C LEU A 55 2.23 0.42 1.65
N LEU A 56 2.02 -0.86 1.35
CA LEU A 56 0.71 -1.44 1.11
C LEU A 56 0.17 -1.97 2.45
N GLU A 57 -0.68 -1.17 3.10
CA GLU A 57 -1.09 -1.38 4.49
C GLU A 57 -2.46 -2.09 4.59
N PRO A 58 -2.56 -3.29 5.19
CA PRO A 58 -3.76 -4.14 5.17
C PRO A 58 -4.81 -3.70 6.21
N ASN A 59 -5.17 -2.41 6.21
CA ASN A 59 -6.03 -1.80 7.22
C ASN A 59 -7.40 -1.37 6.69
N ALA A 60 -7.75 -1.71 5.43
CA ALA A 60 -9.03 -1.29 4.84
C ALA A 60 -10.25 -1.77 5.63
N GLU A 61 -10.10 -2.91 6.34
CA GLU A 61 -11.17 -3.46 7.15
C GLU A 61 -11.33 -2.79 8.53
N TYR A 62 -10.42 -1.88 8.91
CA TYR A 62 -10.52 -1.18 10.19
C TYR A 62 -11.72 -0.23 10.18
N PRO A 63 -12.47 -0.11 11.29
CA PRO A 63 -13.69 0.71 11.33
C PRO A 63 -13.49 2.15 10.84
N ALA A 64 -12.37 2.77 11.18
CA ALA A 64 -12.05 4.13 10.74
C ALA A 64 -11.79 4.21 9.23
N MET A 65 -11.11 3.21 8.64
CA MET A 65 -10.80 3.18 7.21
C MET A 65 -12.04 2.88 6.37
N LYS A 66 -12.93 2.00 6.84
CA LYS A 66 -14.24 1.78 6.23
C LYS A 66 -15.08 3.05 6.20
N ALA A 67 -15.23 3.71 7.35
CA ALA A 67 -16.00 4.95 7.46
C ALA A 67 -15.45 6.05 6.54
N LEU A 68 -14.13 6.20 6.46
CA LEU A 68 -13.49 7.14 5.53
C LEU A 68 -13.79 6.79 4.08
N LYS A 69 -13.63 5.52 3.68
CA LYS A 69 -13.89 5.08 2.30
C LYS A 69 -15.34 5.32 1.89
N GLU A 70 -16.29 4.97 2.76
CA GLU A 70 -17.73 5.17 2.51
C GLU A 70 -18.07 6.65 2.33
N ALA A 71 -17.52 7.53 3.19
CA ALA A 71 -17.70 8.97 3.07
C ALA A 71 -17.15 9.52 1.75
N LEU A 72 -15.92 9.12 1.36
CA LEU A 72 -15.31 9.55 0.10
C LEU A 72 -16.08 9.08 -1.15
N VAL A 73 -16.72 7.91 -1.09
CA VAL A 73 -17.57 7.42 -2.19
C VAL A 73 -18.87 8.22 -2.26
N ALA A 74 -19.46 8.59 -1.12
CA ALA A 74 -20.70 9.37 -1.08
C ALA A 74 -20.52 10.84 -1.52
N ASP A 75 -19.30 11.38 -1.40
CA ASP A 75 -18.94 12.73 -1.85
C ASP A 75 -18.75 12.85 -3.38
N ASN A 76 -18.65 11.72 -4.11
CA ASN A 76 -18.50 11.67 -5.58
C ASN A 76 -19.84 11.48 -6.31
#